data_AF-A0A4U9HBR1-F1
#
_entry.id   AF-A0A4U9HBR1-F1
#
_cell.length_a   1.000
_cell.length_b   1.000
_cell.length_c   1.000
_cell.angle_alpha   90.00
_cell.angle_beta   90.00
_cell.angle_gamma   90.00
#
_symmetry.space_group_name_H-M   'P 1'
#
loop_
_entity.id
_entity.type
_entity.pdbx_description
1 polymer ?
#
loop_
_entity_poly.entity_id
_entity_poly.type
_entity_poly.pdbx_seq_one_letter_code
_entity_poly.pdbx_strand_id
1 'polypeptide(L)'
;MNSPLVTTAPRLTTERLILDAYTLDDFDAIATMSADPQVMRYIGGGAGRDREESWGRLLRYLGHWQLLGYGYWAVREKHSGQFIGSLGFANYQREISPPLEAPEMGWLLCSAAQGKGYATEALRAALAWGRTRCRRQNAVHYLTA
;
A
#
# COMPACT_ATOMS: atom_id res chain seq x y z
N MET A 1 -4.82 -11.57 -26.42
CA MET A 1 -4.81 -12.52 -25.29
C MET A 1 -4.62 -11.70 -24.02
N ASN A 2 -5.62 -11.65 -23.13
CA ASN A 2 -5.46 -11.00 -21.83
C ASN A 2 -4.52 -11.87 -20.99
N SER A 3 -3.39 -11.32 -20.57
CA SER A 3 -2.53 -11.98 -19.59
C SER A 3 -3.35 -12.27 -18.32
N PRO A 4 -3.16 -13.43 -17.67
CA PRO A 4 -3.88 -13.76 -16.45
C PRO A 4 -3.64 -12.68 -15.39
N LEU A 5 -4.69 -12.34 -14.64
CA LEU A 5 -4.61 -11.38 -13.53
C LEU A 5 -3.64 -11.91 -12.49
N VAL A 6 -2.82 -10.99 -11.95
CA VAL A 6 -1.92 -11.29 -10.84
C VAL A 6 -2.75 -11.32 -9.56
N THR A 7 -3.08 -12.51 -9.07
CA THR A 7 -3.99 -12.68 -7.92
C THR A 7 -3.30 -12.46 -6.57
N THR A 8 -1.98 -12.58 -6.52
CA THR A 8 -1.17 -12.34 -5.32
C THR A 8 -0.13 -11.26 -5.61
N ALA A 9 0.10 -10.36 -4.65
CA ALA A 9 1.09 -9.31 -4.79
C ALA A 9 2.47 -9.90 -5.17
N PRO A 10 3.09 -9.44 -6.26
CA PRO A 10 4.41 -9.93 -6.63
C PRO A 10 5.46 -9.38 -5.65
N ARG A 11 6.42 -10.20 -5.27
CA ARG A 11 7.57 -9.75 -4.47
C ARG A 11 8.44 -8.80 -5.29
N LEU A 12 8.60 -7.57 -4.80
CA LEU A 12 9.56 -6.59 -5.32
C LEU A 12 10.68 -6.39 -4.30
N THR A 13 11.91 -6.30 -4.77
CA THR A 13 13.08 -6.04 -3.93
C THR A 13 13.76 -4.76 -4.37
N THR A 14 14.14 -3.93 -3.40
CA THR A 14 14.97 -2.75 -3.62
C THR A 14 16.33 -2.96 -2.98
N GLU A 15 17.12 -1.91 -2.79
CA GLU A 15 18.36 -1.99 -2.01
C GLU A 15 18.06 -2.46 -0.59
N ARG A 16 17.16 -1.75 0.11
CA ARG A 16 16.91 -1.91 1.54
C ARG A 16 15.57 -2.56 1.89
N LEU A 17 14.66 -2.74 0.93
CA LEU A 17 13.29 -3.14 1.19
C LEU A 17 12.87 -4.40 0.42
N ILE A 18 11.88 -5.08 0.99
CA ILE A 18 11.08 -6.11 0.33
C ILE A 18 9.62 -5.64 0.38
N LEU A 19 8.98 -5.54 -0.78
CA LEU A 19 7.55 -5.32 -0.91
C LEU A 19 6.93 -6.67 -1.29
N ASP A 20 6.02 -7.18 -0.47
CA ASP A 20 5.46 -8.52 -0.67
C ASP A 20 3.97 -8.57 -0.30
N ALA A 21 3.34 -9.70 -0.61
CA ALA A 21 1.98 -9.97 -0.21
C ALA A 21 1.83 -9.90 1.32
N TYR A 22 0.68 -9.39 1.76
CA TYR A 22 0.28 -9.49 3.15
C TYR A 22 0.03 -10.95 3.55
N THR A 23 0.36 -11.30 4.78
CA THR A 23 -0.12 -12.52 5.44
C THR A 23 -1.02 -12.17 6.62
N LEU A 24 -1.66 -13.17 7.22
CA LEU A 24 -2.43 -12.96 8.45
C LEU A 24 -1.54 -12.49 9.62
N ASP A 25 -0.27 -12.89 9.63
CA ASP A 25 0.69 -12.50 10.67
C ASP A 25 1.02 -11.01 10.66
N ASP A 26 0.73 -10.30 9.57
CA ASP A 26 0.91 -8.84 9.47
C ASP A 26 -0.16 -8.07 10.26
N PHE A 27 -1.25 -8.72 10.67
CA PHE A 27 -2.41 -8.01 11.22
C PHE A 27 -2.07 -7.19 12.47
N ASP A 28 -1.32 -7.74 13.42
CA ASP A 28 -0.98 -7.02 14.65
C ASP A 28 -0.06 -5.82 14.38
N ALA A 29 0.84 -5.93 13.41
CA ALA A 29 1.68 -4.81 12.98
C ALA A 29 0.86 -3.70 12.29
N ILE A 30 -0.11 -4.09 11.44
CA ILE A 30 -1.03 -3.13 10.79
C ILE A 30 -1.91 -2.43 11.83
N ALA A 31 -2.47 -3.17 12.79
CA ALA A 31 -3.32 -2.61 13.83
C ALA A 31 -2.54 -1.64 14.71
N THR A 32 -1.32 -2.01 15.13
CA THR A 32 -0.44 -1.14 15.91
C THR A 32 -0.08 0.13 15.15
N MET A 33 0.35 0.01 13.88
CA MET A 33 0.68 1.15 13.04
C MET A 33 -0.54 2.06 12.79
N SER A 34 -1.71 1.47 12.55
CA SER A 34 -2.92 2.23 12.22
C SER A 34 -3.54 2.90 13.44
N ALA A 35 -3.27 2.41 14.65
CA ALA A 35 -3.70 3.04 15.89
C ALA A 35 -2.84 4.27 16.27
N ASP A 36 -1.62 4.39 15.74
CA ASP A 36 -0.71 5.50 16.05
C ASP A 36 -1.21 6.83 15.43
N PRO A 37 -1.59 7.83 16.23
CA PRO A 37 -2.07 9.12 15.72
C PRO A 37 -0.98 9.91 14.95
N GLN A 38 0.31 9.67 15.21
CA GLN A 38 1.38 10.31 14.44
C GLN A 38 1.41 9.78 13.01
N VAL A 39 1.25 8.46 12.86
CA VAL A 39 1.15 7.79 11.57
C VAL A 39 -0.12 8.23 10.84
N MET A 40 -1.23 8.36 11.58
CA MET A 40 -2.54 8.68 11.02
C MET A 40 -2.82 10.18 10.86
N ARG A 41 -1.94 11.08 11.31
CA ARG A 41 -2.16 12.54 11.34
C ARG A 41 -2.74 13.14 10.05
N TYR A 42 -2.32 12.64 8.89
CA TYR A 42 -2.73 13.12 7.57
C TYR A 42 -3.74 12.22 6.86
N ILE A 43 -4.25 11.18 7.53
CA ILE A 43 -5.11 10.15 6.96
C ILE A 43 -6.39 10.02 7.79
N GLY A 44 -7.54 10.01 7.14
CA GLY A 44 -8.81 9.69 7.81
C GLY A 44 -9.18 10.65 8.96
N GLY A 45 -8.76 11.92 8.89
CA GLY A 45 -9.04 12.92 9.92
C GLY A 45 -8.10 12.89 11.12
N GLY A 46 -7.00 12.13 11.07
CA GLY A 46 -5.97 12.14 12.11
C GLY A 46 -6.22 11.19 13.28
N ALA A 47 -7.43 10.63 13.39
CA ALA A 47 -7.73 9.61 14.39
C ALA A 47 -7.05 8.29 14.04
N GLY A 48 -6.49 7.64 15.06
CA GLY A 48 -6.05 6.25 14.95
C GLY A 48 -7.24 5.36 14.58
N ARG A 49 -6.97 4.27 13.86
CA ARG A 49 -7.96 3.25 13.57
C ARG A 49 -8.03 2.24 14.70
N ASP A 50 -9.22 1.73 14.95
CA ASP A 50 -9.38 0.58 15.82
C ASP A 50 -8.96 -0.73 15.11
N ARG A 51 -9.07 -1.83 15.86
CA ARG A 51 -8.65 -3.16 15.40
C ARG A 51 -9.58 -3.71 14.31
N GLU A 52 -10.88 -3.42 14.35
CA GLU A 52 -11.86 -3.85 13.35
C GLU A 52 -11.64 -3.12 12.02
N GLU A 53 -11.47 -1.80 12.08
CA GLU A 53 -11.13 -0.97 10.91
C GLU A 53 -9.81 -1.42 10.27
N SER A 54 -8.82 -1.77 11.10
CA SER A 54 -7.54 -2.32 10.65
C SER A 54 -7.69 -3.68 9.99
N TRP A 55 -8.57 -4.54 10.51
CA TRP A 55 -8.90 -5.84 9.93
C TRP A 55 -9.55 -5.68 8.55
N GLY A 56 -10.55 -4.80 8.44
CA GLY A 56 -11.19 -4.47 7.17
C GLY A 56 -10.20 -3.92 6.14
N ARG A 57 -9.18 -3.17 6.57
CA ARG A 57 -8.13 -2.66 5.69
C ARG A 57 -7.23 -3.77 5.15
N LEU A 58 -6.79 -4.73 5.98
CA LEU A 58 -6.02 -5.89 5.53
C LEU A 58 -6.78 -6.71 4.50
N LEU A 59 -8.04 -7.06 4.79
CA LEU A 59 -8.90 -7.82 3.87
C LEU A 59 -9.11 -7.06 2.56
N ARG A 60 -9.32 -5.74 2.62
CA ARG A 60 -9.44 -4.89 1.44
C ARG A 60 -8.18 -4.95 0.57
N TYR A 61 -6.99 -4.85 1.17
CA TYR A 61 -5.73 -4.90 0.43
C TYR A 61 -5.50 -6.24 -0.26
N LEU A 62 -5.80 -7.35 0.41
CA LEU A 62 -5.75 -8.69 -0.19
C LEU A 62 -6.77 -8.83 -1.32
N GLY A 63 -8.01 -8.35 -1.10
CA GLY A 63 -9.07 -8.38 -2.10
C GLY A 63 -8.76 -7.57 -3.37
N HIS A 64 -8.05 -6.44 -3.25
CA HIS A 64 -7.60 -5.66 -4.40
C HIS A 64 -6.72 -6.49 -5.34
N TRP A 65 -5.74 -7.23 -4.80
CA TRP A 65 -4.91 -8.12 -5.61
C TRP A 65 -5.74 -9.19 -6.31
N GLN A 66 -6.63 -9.85 -5.57
CA GLN A 66 -7.46 -10.94 -6.10
C GLN A 66 -8.40 -10.48 -7.22
N LEU A 67 -8.99 -9.29 -7.10
CA LEU A 67 -10.05 -8.82 -8.00
C LEU A 67 -9.56 -7.89 -9.11
N LEU A 68 -8.53 -7.08 -8.84
CA LEU A 68 -8.10 -6.00 -9.74
C LEU A 68 -6.71 -6.23 -10.34
N GLY A 69 -5.94 -7.19 -9.81
CA GLY A 69 -4.58 -7.46 -10.25
C GLY A 69 -3.53 -6.45 -9.77
N TYR A 70 -3.92 -5.53 -8.88
CA TYR A 70 -3.07 -4.57 -8.18
C TYR A 70 -3.61 -4.34 -6.77
N GLY A 71 -2.77 -3.90 -5.85
CA GLY A 71 -3.16 -3.64 -4.47
C GLY A 71 -2.03 -3.01 -3.66
N TYR A 72 -2.19 -3.05 -2.35
CA TYR A 72 -1.13 -2.66 -1.41
C TYR A 72 -0.20 -3.84 -1.11
N TRP A 73 1.08 -3.55 -1.03
CA TRP A 73 2.10 -4.43 -0.47
C TRP A 73 2.33 -4.11 0.99
N ALA A 74 2.73 -5.16 1.72
CA ALA A 74 3.43 -5.02 2.97
C ALA A 74 4.90 -4.68 2.69
N VAL A 75 5.42 -3.63 3.33
CA VAL A 75 6.79 -3.18 3.19
C VAL A 75 7.60 -3.69 4.37
N ARG A 76 8.68 -4.42 4.08
CA ARG A 76 9.62 -4.93 5.07
C ARG A 76 11.01 -4.37 4.85
N GLU A 77 11.69 -4.05 5.95
CA GLU A 77 13.12 -3.73 5.92
C GLU A 77 13.92 -5.03 5.76
N LYS A 78 14.83 -5.05 4.79
CA LYS A 78 15.45 -6.29 4.31
C LYS A 78 16.39 -6.91 5.36
N HIS A 79 17.11 -6.11 6.13
CA HIS A 79 18.10 -6.63 7.08
C HIS A 79 17.45 -7.30 8.30
N SER A 80 16.41 -6.67 8.85
CA SER A 80 15.70 -7.13 10.05
C SER A 80 14.49 -8.00 9.76
N GLY A 81 13.97 -7.98 8.53
CA GLY A 81 12.71 -8.62 8.15
C GLY A 81 11.47 -7.94 8.72
N GLN A 82 11.63 -6.83 9.45
CA GLN A 82 10.55 -6.17 10.17
C GLN A 82 9.56 -5.53 9.19
N PHE A 83 8.27 -5.64 9.50
CA PHE A 83 7.24 -4.84 8.87
C PHE A 83 7.45 -3.37 9.21
N ILE A 84 7.53 -2.52 8.19
CA ILE A 84 7.74 -1.08 8.37
C ILE A 84 6.61 -0.23 7.76
N GLY A 85 5.65 -0.86 7.08
CA GLY A 85 4.49 -0.14 6.56
C GLY A 85 3.75 -0.80 5.41
N SER A 86 2.87 -0.01 4.81
CA SER A 86 2.00 -0.36 3.70
C SER A 86 2.24 0.59 2.54
N LEU A 87 2.25 0.10 1.30
CA LEU A 87 2.29 0.96 0.12
C LEU A 87 1.66 0.27 -1.08
N GLY A 88 0.93 1.01 -1.92
CA GLY A 88 0.55 0.52 -3.23
C GLY A 88 -0.64 1.26 -3.81
N PHE A 89 -1.37 0.56 -4.65
CA PHE A 89 -2.47 1.12 -5.42
C PHE A 89 -3.82 0.63 -4.88
N ALA A 90 -4.83 1.49 -4.89
CA ALA A 90 -6.19 1.12 -4.53
C ALA A 90 -7.21 1.79 -5.45
N ASN A 91 -8.36 1.14 -5.59
CA ASN A 91 -9.56 1.76 -6.12
C ASN A 91 -10.63 1.66 -5.03
N TYR A 92 -10.83 2.76 -4.33
CA TYR A 92 -11.79 2.82 -3.22
C TYR A 92 -13.24 3.08 -3.68
N GLN A 93 -13.50 3.16 -4.99
CA GLN A 93 -14.83 3.48 -5.54
C GLN A 93 -15.44 4.73 -4.88
N ARG A 94 -14.64 5.78 -4.75
CA ARG A 94 -15.05 7.00 -4.06
C ARG A 94 -16.15 7.71 -4.84
N GLU A 95 -17.22 8.09 -4.14
CA GLU A 95 -18.28 8.93 -4.66
C GLU A 95 -17.84 10.40 -4.68
N ILE A 96 -16.95 10.74 -5.62
CA ILE A 96 -16.45 12.10 -5.84
C ILE A 96 -16.68 12.54 -7.29
N SER A 97 -16.77 13.86 -7.51
CA SER A 97 -16.98 14.45 -8.84
C SER A 97 -15.87 15.47 -9.17
N PRO A 98 -15.13 15.29 -10.28
CA PRO A 98 -15.19 14.17 -11.22
C PRO A 98 -14.68 12.85 -10.59
N PRO A 99 -15.09 11.68 -11.12
CA PRO A 99 -14.60 10.40 -10.64
C PRO A 99 -13.10 10.24 -10.93
N LEU A 100 -12.42 9.43 -10.12
CA LEU A 100 -11.03 9.06 -10.40
C LEU A 100 -10.96 8.08 -11.56
N GLU A 101 -10.25 8.45 -12.62
CA GLU A 101 -10.06 7.62 -13.81
C GLU A 101 -8.91 6.60 -13.66
N ALA A 102 -8.15 6.69 -12.57
CA ALA A 102 -6.99 5.85 -12.31
C ALA A 102 -6.88 5.45 -10.84
N PRO A 103 -6.14 4.35 -10.53
CA PRO A 103 -5.93 3.93 -9.15
C PRO A 103 -5.25 5.02 -8.32
N GLU A 104 -5.70 5.16 -7.08
CA GLU A 104 -5.05 5.99 -6.06
C GLU A 104 -3.77 5.28 -5.62
N MET A 105 -2.66 6.00 -5.55
CA MET A 105 -1.46 5.50 -4.86
C MET A 105 -1.37 6.12 -3.47
N GLY A 106 -1.06 5.29 -2.48
CA GLY A 106 -0.80 5.76 -1.12
C GLY A 106 0.16 4.88 -0.36
N TRP A 107 0.66 5.40 0.75
CA TRP A 107 1.58 4.71 1.64
C TRP A 107 1.34 5.08 3.09
N LEU A 108 1.84 4.24 3.98
CA LEU A 108 1.87 4.45 5.40
C LEU A 108 3.11 3.77 5.95
N LEU A 109 3.91 4.47 6.76
CA LEU A 109 5.06 3.88 7.40
C LEU A 109 4.93 4.02 8.92
N CYS A 110 5.36 2.99 9.63
CA CYS A 110 5.54 3.05 11.08
C CYS A 110 6.42 4.26 11.43
N SER A 111 6.13 4.94 12.53
CA SER A 111 6.84 6.17 12.96
C SER A 111 8.37 6.00 12.95
N ALA A 112 8.88 4.86 13.43
CA ALA A 112 10.31 4.54 13.46
C ALA A 112 10.97 4.35 12.07
N ALA A 113 10.18 4.19 11.01
CA ALA A 113 10.64 4.03 9.64
C ALA A 113 10.58 5.33 8.82
N GLN A 114 9.95 6.38 9.34
CA GLN A 114 9.85 7.68 8.70
C GLN A 114 11.21 8.42 8.71
N GLY A 115 11.39 9.39 7.80
CA GLY A 115 12.64 10.17 7.69
C GLY A 115 13.85 9.43 7.10
N LYS A 116 13.77 8.11 6.86
CA LYS A 116 14.88 7.27 6.34
C LYS A 116 14.90 7.12 4.81
N GLY A 117 13.99 7.79 4.11
CA GLY A 117 13.82 7.68 2.66
C GLY A 117 13.14 6.40 2.16
N TYR A 118 12.64 5.54 3.07
CA TYR A 118 12.00 4.27 2.69
C TYR A 118 10.72 4.44 1.85
N ALA A 119 9.91 5.46 2.12
CA ALA A 119 8.69 5.71 1.34
C ALA A 119 9.06 5.98 -0.13
N THR A 120 10.00 6.89 -0.38
CA THR A 120 10.49 7.22 -1.72
C THR A 120 11.05 6.01 -2.45
N GLU A 121 11.83 5.18 -1.76
CA GLU A 121 12.40 3.96 -2.33
C GLU A 121 11.31 2.96 -2.74
N ALA A 122 10.36 2.68 -1.85
CA ALA A 122 9.24 1.78 -2.11
C ALA A 122 8.31 2.30 -3.21
N LEU A 123 8.02 3.61 -3.23
CA LEU A 123 7.20 4.26 -4.26
C LEU A 123 7.83 4.10 -5.65
N ARG A 124 9.15 4.29 -5.77
CA ARG A 124 9.85 4.10 -7.05
C ARG A 124 9.71 2.68 -7.57
N ALA A 125 9.85 1.68 -6.70
CA ALA A 125 9.68 0.27 -7.07
C ALA A 125 8.24 -0.05 -7.49
N ALA A 126 7.25 0.40 -6.73
CA ALA A 126 5.83 0.18 -7.05
C ALA A 126 5.40 0.89 -8.35
N LEU A 127 5.87 2.11 -8.59
CA LEU A 127 5.62 2.85 -9.84
C LEU A 127 6.28 2.17 -11.04
N ALA A 128 7.53 1.71 -10.91
CA ALA A 128 8.20 0.96 -11.96
C ALA A 128 7.41 -0.31 -12.32
N TRP A 129 6.95 -1.05 -11.30
CA TRP A 129 6.08 -2.20 -11.51
C TRP A 129 4.77 -1.82 -12.21
N GLY A 130 4.07 -0.79 -11.73
CA GLY A 130 2.79 -0.34 -12.28
C GLY A 130 2.89 0.06 -13.75
N ARG A 131 3.95 0.77 -14.15
CA ARG A 131 4.20 1.16 -15.55
C ARG A 131 4.37 -0.03 -16.49
N THR A 132 4.93 -1.13 -16.03
CA THR A 132 5.08 -2.35 -16.86
C THR A 132 3.77 -3.11 -17.07
N ARG A 133 2.78 -2.90 -16.19
CA ARG A 133 1.50 -3.62 -16.17
C ARG A 133 0.35 -2.80 -16.76
N CYS A 134 0.34 -1.50 -16.54
CA CYS A 134 -0.67 -0.60 -17.08
C CYS A 134 -0.22 -0.07 -18.45
N ARG A 135 -0.66 -0.70 -19.55
CA ARG A 135 -0.49 -0.19 -20.92
C ARG A 135 -1.29 1.08 -21.21
N ARG A 136 -2.18 1.51 -20.29
CA ARG A 136 -2.99 2.73 -20.41
C ARG A 136 -2.78 3.63 -19.19
N GLN A 137 -2.28 4.83 -19.50
CA GLN A 137 -2.53 6.14 -18.86
C GLN A 137 -1.52 6.75 -17.88
N ASN A 138 -1.18 7.98 -18.26
CA ASN A 138 -0.31 8.97 -17.64
C ASN A 138 -0.97 9.72 -16.46
N ALA A 139 -1.71 9.05 -15.58
CA ALA A 139 -2.32 9.73 -14.44
C ALA A 139 -2.36 8.79 -13.23
N VAL A 140 -1.32 8.81 -12.38
CA VAL A 140 -1.44 8.28 -11.02
C VAL A 140 -1.68 9.50 -10.13
N HIS A 141 -2.82 9.56 -9.46
CA HIS A 141 -3.06 10.59 -8.46
C HIS A 141 -2.31 10.21 -7.17
N TYR A 142 -1.42 11.09 -6.73
CA TYR A 142 -0.66 10.94 -5.50
C TYR A 142 -1.47 11.51 -4.35
N LEU A 143 -1.69 10.73 -3.30
CA LEU A 143 -2.03 11.27 -1.98
C LEU A 143 -0.73 11.34 -1.18
N THR A 144 -0.15 12.53 -1.08
CA THR A 144 0.94 12.83 -0.15
C THR A 144 0.37 12.99 1.25
N ALA A 145 0.79 12.13 2.18
CA ALA A 145 0.78 12.43 3.61
C ALA A 145 2.02 13.27 3.94
#